data_AF-A0A9E3L135-F1
#
_entry.id   AF-A0A9E3L135-F1
#
_cell.length_a   1.000
_cell.length_b   1.000
_cell.length_c   1.000
_cell.angle_alpha   90.00
_cell.angle_beta   90.00
_cell.angle_gamma   90.00
#
_symmetry.space_group_name_H-M   'P 1'
#
loop_
_entity.id
_entity.type
_entity.pdbx_description
1 polymer ?
#
loop_
_entity_poly.entity_id
_entity_poly.type
_entity_poly.pdbx_seq_one_letter_code
_entity_poly.pdbx_strand_id
1 'polypeptide(L)' 'MADMRLIVAGAGGRMGRTLTRVISETEGAVLVGALEAPTSELLGK' A
#
# COMPACT_ATOMS: atom_id res chain seq x y z
N MET A 1 20.87 8.09 1.80
CA MET A 1 20.36 7.05 0.88
C MET A 1 18.93 7.44 0.51
N ALA A 2 18.43 7.08 -0.68
CA ALA A 2 17.04 7.37 -1.05
C ALA A 2 16.12 6.26 -0.52
N ASP A 3 14.92 6.63 -0.04
CA ASP A 3 13.94 5.67 0.47
C ASP A 3 13.46 4.70 -0.61
N MET A 4 13.18 3.45 -0.22
CA MET A 4 12.59 2.43 -1.06
C MET A 4 11.12 2.75 -1.33
N ARG A 5 10.79 3.03 -2.60
CA ARG A 5 9.44 3.40 -3.03
C ARG A 5 8.64 2.16 -3.40
N LEU A 6 7.57 1.90 -2.66
CA LEU A 6 6.77 0.67 -2.78
C LEU A 6 5.32 0.96 -3.18
N ILE A 7 4.71 0.04 -3.92
CA ILE A 7 3.29 0.04 -4.27
C ILE A 7 2.65 -1.24 -3.73
N VAL A 8 1.42 -1.14 -3.20
CA VAL A 8 0.64 -2.29 -2.72
C VAL A 8 -0.52 -2.58 -3.67
N ALA A 9 -0.55 -3.79 -4.24
CA ALA A 9 -1.70 -4.32 -4.96
C ALA A 9 -2.66 -5.06 -4.02
N GLY A 10 -3.97 -4.89 -4.20
CA GLY A 10 -4.97 -5.45 -3.29
C GLY A 10 -4.94 -4.75 -1.92
N ALA A 11 -4.70 -3.44 -1.90
CA ALA A 11 -4.48 -2.64 -0.69
C ALA A 11 -5.67 -2.65 0.29
N GLY A 12 -6.87 -2.83 -0.22
CA GLY A 12 -8.11 -2.93 0.55
C GLY A 12 -8.30 -4.27 1.24
N GLY A 13 -7.63 -5.32 0.77
CA GLY A 13 -7.65 -6.66 1.36
C GLY A 13 -6.91 -6.77 2.69
N ARG A 14 -7.10 -7.90 3.39
CA ARG A 14 -6.48 -8.15 4.70
C ARG A 14 -4.95 -7.97 4.67
N MET A 15 -4.29 -8.56 3.69
CA MET A 15 -2.83 -8.47 3.55
C MET A 15 -2.40 -7.09 3.08
N GLY A 16 -3.13 -6.46 2.16
CA GLY A 16 -2.83 -5.11 1.68
C GLY A 16 -2.82 -4.07 2.80
N ARG A 17 -3.78 -4.17 3.73
CA ARG A 17 -3.82 -3.33 4.94
C ARG A 17 -2.63 -3.58 5.85
N THR A 18 -2.24 -4.85 6.05
CA THR A 18 -1.03 -5.20 6.82
C THR A 18 0.23 -4.63 6.18
N LEU A 19 0.41 -4.80 4.86
CA LEU A 19 1.56 -4.29 4.13
C LEU A 19 1.62 -2.76 4.19
N THR A 20 0.50 -2.07 3.98
CA THR A 20 0.39 -0.61 4.10
C THR A 20 0.89 -0.13 5.47
N ARG A 21 0.45 -0.80 6.55
CA ARG A 21 0.88 -0.51 7.91
C ARG A 21 2.38 -0.74 8.10
N VAL A 22 2.86 -1.93 7.75
CA VAL A 22 4.28 -2.29 7.95
C VAL A 22 5.20 -1.36 7.17
N ILE A 23 4.86 -1.01 5.93
CA ILE A 23 5.63 -0.05 5.12
C ILE A 23 5.68 1.31 5.83
N SER A 24 4.57 1.80 6.41
CA SER A 24 4.57 3.07 7.15
C SER A 24 5.38 3.05 8.45
N GLU A 25 5.59 1.87 9.02
CA GLU A 25 6.37 1.66 10.24
C GLU A 25 7.85 1.34 9.95
N THR A 26 8.21 1.13 8.67
CA THR A 26 9.56 0.71 8.27
C THR A 26 10.40 1.90 7.83
N GLU A 27 11.50 2.16 8.55
CA GLU A 27 12.46 3.20 8.18
C GLU A 27 13.11 2.90 6.82
N GLY A 28 13.22 3.92 5.97
CA GLY A 28 13.76 3.79 4.62
C GLY A 28 12.80 3.17 3.62
N ALA A 29 11.52 2.98 3.97
CA ALA A 29 10.46 2.59 3.04
C ALA A 29 9.38 3.67 2.97
N VAL A 30 8.83 3.88 1.77
CA VAL A 30 7.72 4.80 1.55
C VAL A 30 6.67 4.18 0.63
N LEU A 31 5.41 4.19 1.08
CA LEU A 31 4.28 3.79 0.26
C LEU A 31 3.95 4.91 -0.71
N VAL A 32 4.14 4.67 -2.01
CA VAL A 32 3.91 5.67 -3.07
C VAL A 32 2.68 5.39 -3.92
N GLY A 33 2.01 4.26 -3.67
CA GLY A 33 0.78 3.91 -4.35
C GLY A 33 0.10 2.70 -3.73
N ALA A 34 -1.22 2.66 -3.88
CA ALA A 34 -2.07 1.56 -3.48
C ALA A 34 -3.10 1.35 -4.60
N LEU A 35 -3.31 0.11 -5.03
CA LEU A 35 -4.25 -0.21 -6.10
C LEU A 35 -5.13 -1.39 -5.72
N GLU A 36 -6.29 -1.44 -6.36
CA GLU A 36 -7.33 -2.45 -6.19
C GLU A 36 -7.92 -2.88 -7.53
N ALA A 37 -8.72 -3.95 -7.52
CA ALA A 37 -9.48 -4.35 -8.69
C ALA A 37 -10.40 -3.22 -9.18
N PRO A 38 -10.61 -3.04 -10.50
CA PRO A 38 -11.44 -1.96 -11.05
C PRO A 38 -12.88 -1.91 -10.51
N THR A 39 -13.41 -3.05 -10.06
CA THR A 39 -14.77 -3.18 -9.49
C THR A 39 -14.81 -3.06 -7.97
N SER A 40 -13.69 -2.73 -7.34
CA SER A 40 -13.62 -2.62 -5.87
C SER A 40 -14.35 -1.37 -5.38
N GLU A 41 -15.25 -1.56 -4.42
CA GLU A 41 -15.96 -0.47 -3.73
C GLU A 41 -15.04 0.46 -2.92
N LEU A 42 -13.77 0.06 -2.75
CA LEU A 42 -12.76 0.79 -2.01
C LEU A 42 -12.01 1.83 -2.87
N LEU A 43 -12.22 1.84 -4.19
CA LEU A 43 -11.62 2.86 -5.05
C LEU A 43 -12.16 4.26 -4.71
N GLY A 44 -11.25 5.22 -4.52
CA GLY A 44 -11.58 6.61 -4.16
C GLY A 44 -11.95 6.82 -2.69
N LYS A 45 -11.76 5.81 -1.84
CA LYS A 45 -11.86 5.91 -0.37
C LYS A 45 -10.52 6.25 0.28
#